data_AF-A0A3D3NH18-F1
#
_entry.id   AF-A0A3D3NH18-F1
#
_cell.length_a   1.000
_cell.length_b   1.000
_cell.length_c   1.000
_cell.angle_alpha   90.00
_cell.angle_beta   90.00
_cell.angle_gamma   90.00
#
_symmetry.space_group_name_H-M   'P 1'
#
loop_
_entity.id
_entity.type
_entity.pdbx_description
1 polymer ?
#
loop_
_entity_poly.entity_id
_entity_poly.type
_entity_poly.pdbx_seq_one_letter_code
_entity_poly.pdbx_strand_id
1 'polypeptide(L)'
;MHEEDSETAAVGAAGRTLPATASEAAELPRRIRAWGAELGFAAIGISGIDLAAAAPALLRWLQLGRHGEMDYMAKHAPLRLAPQELLPGVRTVISARLPYYPPAADAETVLADDRLGYVSRYALGRDYHRTVRGRLQKLATRLQEAAA
;
A
#
# COMPACT_ATOMS: atom_id res chain seq x y z
N MET A 1 -0.98 -17.51 -14.22
CA MET A 1 -1.57 -16.82 -15.38
C MET A 1 -3.08 -16.95 -15.27
N HIS A 2 -3.71 -15.98 -14.62
CA HIS A 2 -5.13 -15.67 -14.69
C HIS A 2 -5.19 -14.16 -14.48
N GLU A 3 -5.12 -13.43 -15.60
CA GLU A 3 -5.50 -12.03 -15.68
C GLU A 3 -7.02 -12.01 -15.57
N GLU A 4 -7.54 -11.60 -14.42
CA GLU A 4 -8.92 -11.13 -14.32
C GLU A 4 -8.90 -9.61 -14.48
N ASP A 5 -9.48 -9.16 -15.58
CA ASP A 5 -9.67 -7.77 -15.97
C ASP A 5 -10.27 -6.96 -14.82
N SER A 6 -9.50 -6.00 -14.30
CA SER A 6 -10.04 -5.01 -13.38
C SER A 6 -10.81 -3.97 -14.18
N GLU A 7 -12.12 -4.13 -14.22
CA GLU A 7 -13.05 -3.16 -14.77
C GLU A 7 -12.86 -1.81 -14.03
N THR A 8 -12.33 -0.83 -14.77
CA THR A 8 -12.03 0.50 -14.24
C THR A 8 -13.33 1.29 -14.18
N ALA A 9 -14.01 1.27 -13.04
CA ALA A 9 -15.15 2.13 -12.80
C ALA A 9 -14.69 3.59 -12.80
N ALA A 10 -15.09 4.34 -13.84
CA ALA A 10 -14.92 5.78 -13.92
C ALA A 10 -15.68 6.46 -12.78
N VAL A 11 -14.95 6.99 -11.80
CA VAL A 11 -15.51 7.85 -10.76
C VAL A 11 -15.79 9.22 -11.39
N GLY A 12 -17.08 9.51 -11.61
CA GLY A 12 -17.56 10.79 -12.10
C GLY A 12 -17.06 11.96 -11.24
N ALA A 13 -16.64 13.02 -11.91
CA ALA A 13 -16.16 14.25 -11.30
C ALA A 13 -17.33 15.05 -10.69
N ALA A 14 -17.79 14.63 -9.50
CA ALA A 14 -18.54 15.52 -8.61
C ALA A 14 -17.53 16.37 -7.83
N GLY A 15 -17.75 17.68 -7.79
CA GLY A 15 -16.88 18.67 -7.16
C GLY A 15 -16.49 18.26 -5.75
N ARG A 16 -15.20 18.04 -5.53
CA ARG A 16 -14.65 17.70 -4.20
C ARG A 16 -14.34 18.99 -3.48
N THR A 17 -15.12 19.29 -2.46
CA THR A 17 -14.85 20.38 -1.52
C THR A 17 -13.64 19.98 -0.69
N LEU A 18 -12.53 20.70 -0.87
CA LEU A 18 -11.38 20.59 0.04
C LEU A 18 -11.79 21.16 1.41
N PRO A 19 -11.14 20.75 2.52
CA PRO A 19 -11.47 21.24 3.86
C PRO A 19 -11.71 22.75 3.87
N ALA A 20 -12.86 23.15 4.42
CA ALA A 20 -13.41 24.50 4.31
C ALA A 20 -12.57 25.54 5.05
N THR A 21 -11.70 25.09 5.98
CA THR A 21 -10.79 25.95 6.74
C THR A 21 -9.39 25.35 6.91
N ALA A 22 -8.38 26.21 7.12
CA ALA A 22 -6.99 25.80 7.40
C ALA A 22 -6.88 24.93 8.67
N SER A 23 -7.80 25.11 9.63
CA SER A 23 -7.87 24.31 10.86
C SER A 23 -8.29 22.86 10.60
N GLU A 24 -9.25 22.64 9.69
CA GLU A 24 -9.70 21.29 9.33
C GLU A 24 -8.63 20.54 8.53
N ALA A 25 -7.90 21.25 7.66
CA ALA A 25 -6.77 20.69 6.92
C ALA A 25 -5.64 20.23 7.86
N ALA A 26 -5.37 20.99 8.93
CA ALA A 26 -4.34 20.64 9.92
C ALA A 26 -4.73 19.42 10.78
N GLU A 27 -6.03 19.19 10.97
CA GLU A 27 -6.56 18.13 11.83
C GLU A 27 -6.76 16.80 11.10
N LEU A 28 -6.94 16.83 9.77
CA LEU A 28 -7.15 15.66 8.94
C LEU A 28 -6.05 14.59 9.10
N PRO A 29 -4.73 14.90 9.08
CA PRO A 29 -3.69 13.91 9.33
C PRO A 29 -3.83 13.17 10.67
N ARG A 30 -4.29 13.87 11.71
CA ARG A 30 -4.51 13.26 13.03
C ARG A 30 -5.68 12.27 12.98
N ARG A 31 -6.79 12.66 12.34
CA ARG A 31 -7.96 11.79 12.11
C ARG A 31 -7.61 10.54 11.31
N ILE A 32 -6.84 10.68 10.23
CA ILE A 32 -6.42 9.54 9.39
C ILE A 32 -5.62 8.52 10.22
N ARG A 33 -4.69 8.98 11.06
CA ARG A 33 -3.91 8.09 11.94
C ARG A 33 -4.81 7.40 12.97
N ALA A 34 -5.75 8.11 13.57
CA ALA A 34 -6.72 7.55 14.52
C ALA A 34 -7.59 6.47 13.86
N TRP A 35 -8.18 6.76 12.70
CA TRP A 35 -8.95 5.78 11.94
C TRP A 35 -8.13 4.59 11.50
N GLY A 36 -6.87 4.80 11.12
CA GLY A 36 -5.94 3.72 10.79
C GLY A 36 -5.74 2.77 11.97
N ALA A 37 -5.53 3.32 13.18
CA ALA A 37 -5.39 2.53 14.40
C ALA A 37 -6.67 1.75 14.73
N GLU A 38 -7.85 2.37 14.62
CA GLU A 38 -9.16 1.71 14.82
C GLU A 38 -9.39 0.56 13.82
N LEU A 39 -8.92 0.72 12.58
CA LEU A 39 -8.97 -0.32 11.54
C LEU A 39 -7.87 -1.39 11.73
N GLY A 40 -7.07 -1.28 12.79
CA GLY A 40 -6.07 -2.24 13.21
C GLY A 40 -4.75 -2.15 12.44
N PHE A 41 -4.45 -1.01 11.80
CA PHE A 41 -3.10 -0.75 11.29
C PHE A 41 -2.18 -0.33 12.43
N ALA A 42 -0.96 -0.88 12.45
CA ALA A 42 0.05 -0.52 13.45
C ALA A 42 0.69 0.84 13.19
N ALA A 43 0.63 1.36 11.96
CA ALA A 43 1.08 2.71 11.64
C ALA A 43 0.42 3.21 10.35
N ILE A 44 0.25 4.53 10.27
CA ILE A 44 -0.08 5.26 9.05
C ILE A 44 0.99 6.33 8.79
N GLY A 45 1.56 6.32 7.60
CA GLY A 45 2.43 7.36 7.05
C GLY A 45 1.70 8.19 6.00
N ILE A 46 2.04 9.47 5.91
CA ILE A 46 1.52 10.38 4.87
C ILE A 46 2.73 11.08 4.27
N SER A 47 2.86 11.03 2.96
CA SER A 47 3.98 11.60 2.22
C SER A 47 3.50 12.31 0.96
N GLY A 48 4.34 13.20 0.42
CA GLY A 48 4.15 13.73 -0.93
C GLY A 48 4.44 12.68 -2.00
N ILE A 49 4.39 13.12 -3.25
CA ILE A 49 4.64 12.26 -4.43
C ILE A 49 5.99 12.50 -5.10
N ASP A 50 6.86 13.31 -4.49
CA ASP A 50 8.20 13.53 -5.02
C ASP A 50 9.07 12.30 -4.76
N LEU A 51 9.54 11.68 -5.84
CA LEU A 51 10.35 10.47 -5.84
C LEU A 51 11.80 10.74 -6.29
N ALA A 52 12.21 11.99 -6.46
CA ALA A 52 13.54 12.35 -6.97
C ALA A 52 14.69 11.70 -6.17
N ALA A 53 14.54 11.59 -4.84
CA ALA A 53 15.52 10.94 -3.98
C ALA A 53 15.55 9.40 -4.11
N ALA A 54 14.40 8.77 -4.40
CA ALA A 54 14.27 7.31 -4.49
C ALA A 54 14.56 6.77 -5.90
N ALA A 55 14.31 7.57 -6.93
CA ALA A 55 14.40 7.16 -8.33
C ALA A 55 15.79 6.59 -8.72
N PRO A 56 16.93 7.22 -8.36
CA PRO A 56 18.24 6.72 -8.75
C PRO A 56 18.53 5.31 -8.20
N ALA A 57 18.10 5.03 -6.96
CA ALA A 57 18.28 3.73 -6.34
C ALA A 57 17.47 2.64 -7.05
N LEU A 58 16.21 2.92 -7.39
CA LEU A 58 15.35 2.00 -8.15
C LEU A 58 15.96 1.70 -9.52
N LEU A 59 16.35 2.74 -10.28
CA LEU A 59 16.90 2.59 -11.61
C LEU A 59 18.21 1.79 -11.59
N ARG A 60 19.10 2.06 -10.62
CA ARG A 60 20.32 1.28 -10.42
C ARG A 60 20.02 -0.18 -10.10
N TRP A 61 19.05 -0.44 -9.22
CA TRP A 61 18.67 -1.81 -8.84
C TRP A 61 18.12 -2.59 -10.05
N LEU A 62 17.33 -1.95 -10.91
CA LEU A 62 16.84 -2.53 -12.16
C LEU A 62 17.98 -2.81 -13.15
N GLN A 63 18.87 -1.84 -13.37
CA GLN A 63 20.04 -2.00 -14.25
C GLN A 63 20.96 -3.15 -13.83
N LEU A 64 21.09 -3.41 -12.53
CA LEU A 64 21.87 -4.51 -11.99
C LEU A 64 21.15 -5.87 -12.07
N GLY A 65 19.98 -5.95 -12.70
CA GLY A 65 19.22 -7.21 -12.83
C GLY A 65 18.70 -7.76 -11.49
N ARG A 66 18.63 -6.93 -10.44
CA ARG A 66 18.31 -7.39 -9.07
C ARG A 66 16.82 -7.68 -8.84
N HIS A 67 16.00 -7.57 -9.87
CA HIS A 67 14.56 -7.86 -9.83
C HIS A 67 14.23 -9.34 -10.04
N GLY A 68 15.23 -10.20 -10.32
CA GLY A 68 15.01 -11.63 -10.56
C GLY A 68 14.04 -11.82 -11.72
N GLU A 69 13.02 -12.65 -11.51
CA GLU A 69 11.97 -12.94 -12.51
C GLU A 69 10.82 -11.90 -12.51
N MET A 70 10.93 -10.82 -11.73
CA MET A 70 9.88 -9.80 -11.64
C MET A 70 9.94 -8.80 -12.81
N ASP A 71 9.77 -9.26 -14.05
CA ASP A 71 9.87 -8.42 -15.26
C ASP A 71 8.96 -7.18 -15.22
N TYR A 72 7.81 -7.30 -14.55
CA TYR A 72 6.88 -6.20 -14.33
C TYR A 72 7.51 -5.02 -13.56
N MET A 73 8.56 -5.25 -12.75
CA MET A 73 9.30 -4.20 -12.06
C MET A 73 10.03 -3.29 -13.05
N ALA A 74 10.66 -3.87 -14.07
CA ALA A 74 11.32 -3.13 -15.14
C ALA A 74 10.28 -2.51 -16.09
N LYS A 75 9.30 -3.30 -16.55
CA LYS A 75 8.25 -2.86 -17.49
C LYS A 75 7.47 -1.64 -16.99
N HIS A 76 7.19 -1.57 -15.70
CA HIS A 76 6.40 -0.50 -15.10
C HIS A 76 7.23 0.52 -14.33
N ALA A 77 8.56 0.52 -14.48
CA ALA A 77 9.43 1.49 -13.80
C ALA A 77 9.04 2.96 -14.06
N PRO A 78 8.69 3.39 -15.29
CA PRO A 78 8.25 4.77 -15.52
C PRO A 78 7.01 5.14 -14.70
N LEU A 79 5.99 4.27 -14.70
CA LEU A 79 4.75 4.49 -13.95
C LEU A 79 4.98 4.53 -12.42
N ARG A 80 5.96 3.76 -11.91
CA ARG A 80 6.36 3.79 -10.49
C ARG A 80 7.02 5.10 -10.08
N LEU A 81 7.66 5.79 -11.03
CA LEU A 81 8.34 7.05 -10.82
C LEU A 81 7.45 8.26 -11.12
N ALA A 82 6.28 8.04 -11.71
CA ALA A 82 5.31 9.08 -12.07
C ALA A 82 3.92 8.80 -11.46
N PRO A 83 3.71 9.05 -10.15
CA PRO A 83 2.41 8.83 -9.50
C PRO A 83 1.24 9.55 -10.19
N GLN A 84 1.49 10.69 -10.83
CA GLN A 84 0.49 11.45 -11.58
C GLN A 84 -0.03 10.72 -12.82
N GLU A 85 0.77 9.84 -13.42
CA GLU A 85 0.33 9.01 -14.55
C GLU A 85 -0.59 7.86 -14.08
N LEU A 86 -0.44 7.44 -12.83
CA LEU A 86 -1.31 6.42 -12.22
C LEU A 86 -2.65 7.00 -11.78
N LEU A 87 -2.65 8.19 -11.18
CA LEU A 87 -3.85 8.87 -10.71
C LEU A 87 -3.74 10.38 -10.95
N PRO A 88 -4.42 10.92 -11.98
CA PRO A 88 -4.38 12.35 -12.26
C PRO A 88 -4.80 13.21 -11.07
N GLY A 89 -3.95 14.16 -10.70
CA GLY A 89 -4.21 15.08 -9.60
C GLY A 89 -3.86 14.52 -8.21
N VAL A 90 -3.15 13.39 -8.13
CA VAL A 90 -2.61 12.89 -6.86
C VAL A 90 -1.66 13.93 -6.26
N ARG A 91 -1.71 14.10 -4.94
CA ARG A 91 -0.84 15.05 -4.21
C ARG A 91 -0.08 14.37 -3.08
N THR A 92 -0.70 13.35 -2.50
CA THR A 92 -0.20 12.68 -1.30
C THR A 92 -0.43 11.18 -1.41
N VAL A 93 0.45 10.42 -0.78
CA VAL A 93 0.33 8.97 -0.60
C VAL A 93 0.17 8.68 0.88
N ILE A 94 -0.86 7.89 1.21
CA ILE A 94 -1.10 7.37 2.54
C ILE A 94 -0.64 5.91 2.57
N SER A 95 0.37 5.61 3.40
CA SER A 95 0.91 4.26 3.56
C SER A 95 0.45 3.66 4.88
N ALA A 96 -0.04 2.41 4.86
CA ALA A 96 -0.50 1.71 6.05
C ALA A 96 0.35 0.48 6.34
N ARG A 97 0.65 0.23 7.62
CA ARG A 97 1.43 -0.92 8.07
C ARG A 97 0.58 -1.87 8.90
N LEU A 98 0.67 -3.16 8.61
CA LEU A 98 0.03 -4.22 9.38
C LEU A 98 1.10 -5.18 9.96
N PRO A 99 1.03 -5.54 11.25
CA PRO A 99 1.89 -6.59 11.78
C PRO A 99 1.44 -7.93 11.20
N TYR A 100 2.39 -8.76 10.77
CA TYR A 100 2.10 -10.06 10.15
C TYR A 100 2.77 -11.23 10.86
N TYR A 101 3.57 -11.00 11.92
CA TYR A 101 4.31 -12.05 12.61
C TYR A 101 3.36 -12.86 13.52
N PRO A 102 2.93 -14.07 13.13
CA PRO A 102 1.95 -14.83 13.90
C PRO A 102 2.66 -15.76 14.90
N PRO A 103 1.97 -16.21 15.96
CA PRO A 103 2.46 -17.31 16.76
C PRO A 103 2.49 -18.59 15.90
N ALA A 104 3.67 -19.06 15.57
CA ALA A 104 3.91 -20.35 14.90
C ALA A 104 5.36 -20.80 15.17
N ALA A 105 5.67 -22.08 14.96
CA ALA A 105 7.00 -22.63 15.16
C ALA A 105 8.09 -21.83 14.43
N ASP A 106 9.25 -21.69 15.07
CA ASP A 106 10.39 -20.99 14.48
C ASP A 106 10.94 -21.72 13.27
N ALA A 107 11.51 -20.94 12.33
CA ALA A 107 12.00 -21.48 11.07
C ALA A 107 13.06 -22.57 11.30
N GLU A 108 13.98 -22.34 12.25
CA GLU A 108 15.03 -23.30 12.60
C GLU A 108 14.44 -24.63 13.08
N THR A 109 13.41 -24.60 13.93
CA THR A 109 12.74 -25.81 14.41
C THR A 109 12.06 -26.58 13.28
N VAL A 110 11.41 -25.88 12.34
CA VAL A 110 10.73 -26.53 11.20
C VAL A 110 11.75 -27.10 10.21
N LEU A 111 12.83 -26.36 9.94
CA LEU A 111 13.87 -26.76 8.98
C LEU A 111 14.77 -27.89 9.50
N ALA A 112 14.76 -28.15 10.81
CA ALA A 112 15.48 -29.28 11.41
C ALA A 112 14.76 -30.63 11.26
N ASP A 113 13.48 -30.64 10.88
CA ASP A 113 12.69 -31.85 10.62
C ASP A 113 12.56 -32.06 9.11
N ASP A 114 13.23 -33.09 8.57
CA ASP A 114 13.27 -33.41 7.14
C ASP A 114 11.91 -33.86 6.56
N ARG A 115 10.91 -34.09 7.42
CA ARG A 115 9.54 -34.41 7.03
C ARG A 115 8.67 -33.18 6.81
N LEU A 116 9.17 -31.98 7.14
CA LEU A 116 8.41 -30.73 7.08
C LEU A 116 8.95 -29.77 6.00
N GLY A 117 8.04 -28.96 5.47
CA GLY A 117 8.38 -27.80 4.64
C GLY A 117 8.14 -26.50 5.40
N TYR A 118 9.10 -25.57 5.38
CA TYR A 118 8.91 -24.25 5.98
C TYR A 118 8.09 -23.33 5.07
N VAL A 119 7.02 -22.75 5.62
CA VAL A 119 6.20 -21.74 4.95
C VAL A 119 6.51 -20.37 5.54
N SER A 120 6.84 -19.41 4.68
CA SER A 120 7.11 -18.02 5.06
C SER A 120 5.99 -17.43 5.91
N ARG A 121 6.36 -16.69 6.97
CA ARG A 121 5.41 -16.12 7.94
C ARG A 121 4.28 -15.30 7.32
N TYR A 122 4.57 -14.53 6.26
CA TYR A 122 3.57 -13.69 5.59
C TYR A 122 2.48 -14.48 4.86
N ALA A 123 2.73 -15.76 4.58
CA ALA A 123 1.80 -16.67 3.91
C ALA A 123 0.99 -17.52 4.91
N LEU A 124 1.19 -17.34 6.22
CA LEU A 124 0.45 -18.05 7.24
C LEU A 124 -0.92 -17.38 7.51
N GLY A 125 -1.95 -18.19 7.68
CA GLY A 125 -3.29 -17.73 8.01
C GLY A 125 -4.05 -17.18 6.80
N ARG A 126 -4.88 -16.16 7.04
CA ARG A 126 -5.72 -15.57 5.99
C ARG A 126 -4.89 -14.71 5.05
N ASP A 127 -5.14 -14.83 3.74
CA ASP A 127 -4.53 -13.99 2.72
C ASP A 127 -4.57 -12.50 3.10
N TYR A 128 -3.38 -11.92 3.27
CA TYR A 128 -3.24 -10.55 3.71
C TYR A 128 -3.78 -9.56 2.66
N HIS A 129 -3.80 -9.91 1.37
CA HIS A 129 -4.27 -9.01 0.33
C HIS A 129 -5.75 -8.66 0.56
N ARG A 130 -6.59 -9.67 0.82
CA ARG A 130 -8.00 -9.47 1.14
C ARG A 130 -8.19 -8.67 2.43
N THR A 131 -7.41 -8.99 3.47
CA THR A 131 -7.50 -8.33 4.77
C THR A 131 -7.10 -6.85 4.70
N VAL A 132 -5.96 -6.55 4.08
CA VAL A 132 -5.42 -5.19 3.92
C VAL A 132 -6.31 -4.37 3.01
N ARG A 133 -6.73 -4.90 1.85
CA ARG A 133 -7.63 -4.21 0.92
C ARG A 133 -8.94 -3.81 1.59
N GLY A 134 -9.57 -4.73 2.34
CA GLY A 134 -10.82 -4.44 3.04
C GLY A 134 -10.69 -3.31 4.07
N ARG A 135 -9.57 -3.26 4.81
CA ARG A 135 -9.31 -2.18 5.79
C ARG A 135 -8.98 -0.86 5.11
N LEU A 136 -8.20 -0.87 4.04
CA LEU A 136 -7.91 0.34 3.24
C LEU A 136 -9.18 0.91 2.61
N GLN A 137 -10.09 0.07 2.13
CA GLN A 137 -11.37 0.54 1.59
C GLN A 137 -12.20 1.27 2.65
N LYS A 138 -12.28 0.73 3.88
CA LYS A 138 -12.96 1.41 5.00
C LYS A 138 -12.32 2.75 5.34
N LEU A 139 -10.99 2.83 5.31
CA LEU A 139 -10.27 4.09 5.51
C LEU A 139 -10.58 5.10 4.40
N ALA A 140 -10.62 4.65 3.15
CA ALA A 140 -10.98 5.48 2.00
C ALA A 140 -12.41 6.00 2.10
N THR A 141 -13.37 5.17 2.54
CA THR A 141 -14.76 5.62 2.78
C THR A 141 -14.82 6.72 3.83
N ARG A 142 -14.15 6.57 4.98
CA ARG A 142 -14.11 7.63 6.02
C ARG A 142 -13.47 8.92 5.52
N LEU A 143 -12.45 8.82 4.66
CA LEU A 143 -11.82 9.97 4.01
C LEU A 143 -12.80 10.69 3.08
N GLN A 144 -13.58 9.95 2.30
CA GLN A 144 -14.59 10.50 1.41
C GLN A 144 -15.70 11.20 2.19
N GLU A 145 -16.21 10.57 3.25
CA GLU A 145 -17.24 11.13 4.13
C GLU A 145 -16.78 12.40 4.84
N ALA A 146 -15.50 12.50 5.21
CA ALA A 146 -14.95 13.68 5.87
C ALA A 146 -14.59 14.83 4.91
N ALA A 147 -14.59 14.57 3.60
CA ALA A 147 -14.35 15.56 2.56
C ALA A 147 -15.66 16.00 1.85
N ALA A 148 -16.78 15.36 2.18
CA ALA A 148 -18.13 15.75 1.74
C ALA A 148 -18.68 16.83 2.68
#